data_AF-A0A972MI19-F1
#
_entry.id   AF-A0A972MI19-F1
#
_cell.length_a   1.000
_cell.length_b   1.000
_cell.length_c   1.000
_cell.angle_alpha   90.00
_cell.angle_beta   90.00
_cell.angle_gamma   90.00
#
_symmetry.space_group_name_H-M   'P 1'
#
loop_
_entity.id
_entity.type
_entity.pdbx_description
1 polymer ?
#
loop_
_entity_poly.entity_id
_entity_poly.type
_entity_poly.pdbx_seq_one_letter_code
_entity_poly.pdbx_strand_id
1 'polypeptide(L)'
;VLGDVLKGDVYALAREINREKEVIPPRVLEKPPSAELRPDQRDEDDLPPYRLLDPIVKAFVEEGKTPRELLQEGLPENIVREVLRRLRLEEYKRWQFPPTLRVTPQAFGYGWRYPLAQRFFFEKF
;
A
#
# COMPACT_ATOMS: atom_id res chain seq x y z
N VAL A 1 1.82 6.00 -13.33
CA VAL A 1 2.75 4.93 -13.79
C VAL A 1 2.92 3.86 -12.71
N LEU A 2 3.39 4.21 -11.50
CA LEU A 2 3.67 3.25 -10.41
C LEU A 2 2.47 2.94 -9.49
N GLY A 3 1.23 3.14 -9.95
CA GLY A 3 0.04 3.03 -9.09
C GLY A 3 -0.30 1.61 -8.62
N ASP A 4 0.40 0.60 -9.16
CA ASP A 4 0.27 -0.82 -8.83
C ASP A 4 1.58 -1.40 -8.25
N VAL A 5 2.45 -0.53 -7.71
CA VAL A 5 3.72 -0.94 -7.09
C VAL A 5 3.68 -0.50 -5.64
N LEU A 6 3.83 -1.44 -4.70
CA LEU A 6 3.87 -1.13 -3.27
C LEU A 6 5.14 -0.34 -2.92
N LYS A 7 5.10 0.40 -1.81
CA LYS A 7 6.18 1.33 -1.49
C LYS A 7 7.51 0.62 -1.27
N GLY A 8 7.50 -0.51 -0.57
CA GLY A 8 8.65 -1.39 -0.39
C GLY A 8 9.24 -1.86 -1.71
N ASP A 9 8.39 -2.22 -2.68
CA ASP A 9 8.82 -2.64 -4.01
C ASP A 9 9.39 -1.47 -4.83
N VAL A 10 8.88 -0.25 -4.67
CA VAL A 10 9.49 0.95 -5.27
C VAL A 10 10.93 1.13 -4.77
N TYR A 11 11.18 0.99 -3.46
CA TYR A 11 12.53 1.08 -2.92
C TYR A 11 13.42 -0.07 -3.39
N ALA A 12 12.89 -1.30 -3.45
CA ALA A 12 13.63 -2.45 -3.96
C ALA A 12 14.03 -2.25 -5.42
N LEU A 13 13.09 -1.79 -6.26
CA LEU A 13 13.33 -1.48 -7.67
C LEU A 13 14.36 -0.37 -7.85
N ALA A 14 14.30 0.69 -7.04
CA ALA A 14 15.26 1.77 -7.11
C ALA A 14 16.68 1.31 -6.75
N ARG A 15 16.83 0.43 -5.75
CA ARG A 15 18.11 -0.19 -5.40
C ARG A 15 18.64 -1.09 -6.53
N GLU A 16 17.75 -1.85 -7.16
CA GLU A 16 18.10 -2.71 -8.31
C GLU A 16 18.58 -1.88 -9.51
N ILE A 17 17.89 -0.77 -9.84
CA ILE A 17 18.33 0.16 -10.90
C ILE A 17 19.72 0.73 -10.61
N ASN A 18 20.02 1.02 -9.34
CA ASN A 18 21.31 1.56 -8.92
C ASN A 18 22.43 0.53 -8.80
N ARG A 19 22.15 -0.77 -8.99
CA ARG A 19 23.09 -1.87 -8.69
C ARG A 19 24.43 -1.72 -9.42
N GLU A 20 24.39 -1.32 -10.68
CA GLU A 20 25.57 -1.23 -11.55
C GLU A 20 26.08 0.20 -11.71
N LYS A 21 25.18 1.18 -11.59
CA LYS A 21 25.49 2.61 -11.74
C LYS A 21 24.51 3.42 -10.91
N GLU A 22 25.00 4.43 -10.20
CA GLU A 22 24.14 5.39 -9.52
C GLU A 22 23.37 6.23 -10.57
N VAL A 23 22.08 5.91 -10.74
CA VAL A 23 21.13 6.64 -11.58
C VAL A 23 20.16 7.45 -10.72
N ILE A 24 19.72 6.87 -9.61
CA ILE A 24 18.84 7.49 -8.61
C ILE A 24 19.72 7.98 -7.44
N PRO A 25 19.73 9.27 -7.10
CA PRO A 25 20.59 9.77 -6.02
C PRO A 25 20.26 9.12 -4.66
N PRO A 26 21.26 8.67 -3.87
CA PRO A 26 21.06 8.01 -2.57
C PRO A 26 20.18 8.81 -1.60
N ARG A 27 20.32 10.15 -1.60
CA ARG A 27 19.50 11.07 -0.80
C ARG A 27 17.99 10.89 -0.98
N VAL A 28 17.54 10.43 -2.16
CA VAL A 28 16.11 10.20 -2.45
C VAL A 28 15.62 8.92 -1.77
N LEU A 29 16.51 7.95 -1.54
CA LEU A 29 16.20 6.69 -0.87
C LEU A 29 16.33 6.78 0.66
N GLU A 30 17.23 7.65 1.13
CA GLU A 30 17.48 7.86 2.56
C GLU A 30 16.48 8.81 3.21
N LYS A 31 15.92 9.76 2.44
CA LYS A 31 14.90 10.65 2.98
C LYS A 31 13.65 9.83 3.40
N PRO A 32 13.08 10.10 4.58
CA PRO A 32 11.87 9.42 5.02
C PRO A 32 10.71 9.73 4.04
N PRO A 33 9.77 8.80 3.86
CA PRO A 33 8.60 9.03 3.02
C PRO A 33 7.75 10.16 3.62
N SER A 34 7.46 11.16 2.79
CA SER A 34 6.60 12.28 3.12
C SER A 34 5.88 12.78 1.86
N ALA A 35 4.61 13.12 2.01
CA ALA A 35 3.83 13.80 0.98
C ALA A 35 4.22 15.29 0.79
N GLU A 36 5.04 15.86 1.68
CA GLU A 36 5.57 17.24 1.63
C GLU A 36 4.48 18.32 1.37
N LEU A 37 3.21 18.07 1.74
CA LEU A 37 2.08 18.99 1.50
C LEU A 37 2.01 20.13 2.52
N ARG A 38 2.67 19.97 3.67
CA ARG A 38 2.83 20.99 4.71
C ARG A 38 4.22 20.87 5.37
N PRO A 39 4.74 21.95 6.01
CA PRO A 39 6.01 21.89 6.73
C PRO A 39 6.02 20.76 7.76
N ASP A 40 7.15 20.05 7.84
CA ASP A 40 7.42 18.96 8.79
C ASP A 40 6.48 17.74 8.72
N GLN A 41 5.69 17.59 7.64
CA GLN A 41 4.83 16.41 7.44
C GLN A 41 5.67 15.13 7.28
N ARG A 42 5.26 14.04 7.94
CA ARG A 42 5.77 12.68 7.68
C ARG A 42 4.61 11.76 7.31
N ASP A 43 4.82 10.84 6.37
CA ASP A 43 3.75 9.87 6.00
C ASP A 43 3.40 8.93 7.17
N GLU A 44 4.37 8.72 8.07
CA GLU A 44 4.22 7.95 9.31
C GLU A 44 3.30 8.62 10.34
N ASP A 45 2.98 9.91 10.17
CA ASP A 45 2.02 10.60 11.04
C ASP A 45 0.59 10.07 10.81
N ASP A 46 0.29 9.68 9.56
CA ASP A 46 -1.05 9.33 9.12
C ASP A 46 -1.20 7.86 8.74
N LEU A 47 -0.13 7.12 8.47
CA LEU A 47 -0.18 5.71 8.04
C LEU A 47 0.68 4.80 8.93
N PRO A 48 0.29 3.53 9.10
CA PRO A 48 1.19 2.52 9.63
C PRO A 48 2.49 2.45 8.81
N PRO A 49 3.64 2.09 9.42
CA PRO A 49 4.89 1.94 8.70
C PRO A 49 4.75 1.00 7.49
N TYR A 50 5.32 1.37 6.34
CA TYR A 50 5.23 0.59 5.09
C TYR A 50 5.65 -0.87 5.25
N ARG A 51 6.63 -1.15 6.12
CA ARG A 51 7.06 -2.52 6.47
C ARG A 51 5.95 -3.42 7.04
N LEU A 52 4.88 -2.82 7.59
CA LEU A 52 3.70 -3.52 8.09
C LEU A 52 2.51 -3.36 7.13
N LEU A 53 2.34 -2.17 6.55
CA LEU A 53 1.27 -1.86 5.60
C LEU A 53 1.35 -2.73 4.33
N ASP A 54 2.53 -2.80 3.70
CA ASP A 54 2.69 -3.45 2.39
C ASP A 54 2.40 -4.96 2.45
N PRO A 55 2.90 -5.73 3.44
CA PRO A 55 2.52 -7.14 3.58
C PRO A 55 1.02 -7.35 3.75
N ILE A 56 0.33 -6.48 4.50
CA ILE A 56 -1.13 -6.57 4.69
C ILE A 56 -1.86 -6.33 3.36
N VAL A 57 -1.48 -5.28 2.63
CA VAL A 57 -2.10 -4.95 1.35
C VAL A 57 -1.87 -6.09 0.36
N LYS A 58 -0.63 -6.56 0.23
CA LYS A 58 -0.29 -7.68 -0.66
C LYS A 58 -1.11 -8.93 -0.33
N ALA A 59 -1.08 -9.37 0.92
CA ALA A 59 -1.77 -10.58 1.34
C ALA A 59 -3.31 -10.48 1.16
N PHE A 60 -3.90 -9.32 1.47
CA PHE A 60 -5.35 -9.15 1.37
C PHE A 60 -5.84 -8.90 -0.06
N VAL A 61 -5.14 -8.04 -0.80
CA VAL A 61 -5.55 -7.57 -2.14
C VAL A 61 -5.06 -8.50 -3.22
N GLU A 62 -3.79 -8.92 -3.18
CA GLU A 62 -3.18 -9.73 -4.25
C GLU A 62 -3.34 -11.24 -4.02
N GLU A 63 -3.19 -11.69 -2.77
CA GLU A 63 -3.23 -13.11 -2.43
C GLU A 63 -4.62 -13.58 -1.97
N GLY A 64 -5.56 -12.65 -1.76
CA GLY A 64 -6.95 -12.94 -1.37
C GLY A 64 -7.11 -13.53 0.03
N LYS A 65 -6.11 -13.34 0.91
CA LYS A 65 -6.17 -13.85 2.29
C LYS A 65 -7.24 -13.15 3.11
N THR A 66 -7.88 -13.92 3.97
CA THR A 66 -8.83 -13.42 4.96
C THR A 66 -8.11 -12.70 6.09
N PRO A 67 -8.79 -11.80 6.81
CA PRO A 67 -8.15 -11.13 7.92
C PRO A 67 -7.69 -12.06 9.05
N ARG A 68 -8.35 -13.22 9.23
CA ARG A 68 -7.92 -14.22 10.21
C ARG A 68 -6.58 -14.86 9.82
N GLU A 69 -6.36 -15.11 8.53
CA GLU A 69 -5.09 -15.61 8.02
C GLU A 69 -3.97 -14.57 8.21
N LEU A 70 -4.25 -13.28 8.01
CA LEU A 70 -3.28 -12.21 8.28
C LEU A 70 -2.80 -12.22 9.75
N LEU A 71 -3.71 -12.44 10.70
CA LEU A 71 -3.37 -12.55 12.12
C LEU A 71 -2.54 -13.80 12.42
N GLN A 72 -2.84 -14.93 11.76
CA GLN A 72 -2.08 -16.18 11.90
C GLN A 72 -0.64 -16.05 11.36
N GLU A 73 -0.42 -15.18 10.38
CA GLU A 73 0.91 -14.84 9.87
C GLU A 73 1.72 -13.92 10.80
N GLY A 74 1.17 -13.57 11.96
CA GLY A 74 1.85 -12.77 12.99
C GLY A 74 1.78 -11.27 12.74
N LEU A 75 0.91 -10.81 11.83
CA LEU A 75 0.70 -9.37 11.62
C LEU A 75 -0.07 -8.77 12.81
N PRO A 76 0.33 -7.59 13.33
CA PRO A 76 -0.31 -7.01 14.51
C PRO A 76 -1.78 -6.65 14.27
N GLU A 77 -2.67 -7.12 15.14
CA GLU A 77 -4.12 -6.98 14.96
C GLU A 77 -4.57 -5.52 14.80
N ASN A 78 -4.02 -4.62 15.61
CA ASN A 78 -4.33 -3.20 15.55
C ASN A 78 -4.01 -2.61 14.16
N ILE A 79 -2.89 -3.03 13.57
CA ILE A 79 -2.45 -2.56 12.25
C ILE A 79 -3.31 -3.20 11.15
N VAL A 80 -3.59 -4.51 11.22
CA VAL A 80 -4.48 -5.18 10.26
C VAL A 80 -5.84 -4.50 10.22
N ARG A 81 -6.46 -4.26 11.39
CA ARG A 81 -7.76 -3.56 11.47
C ARG A 81 -7.69 -2.16 10.88
N GLU A 82 -6.65 -1.40 11.19
CA GLU A 82 -6.48 -0.05 10.66
C GLU A 82 -6.36 -0.04 9.13
N VAL A 83 -5.49 -0.87 8.57
CA VAL A 83 -5.23 -0.95 7.13
C VAL A 83 -6.49 -1.38 6.38
N LEU A 84 -7.17 -2.43 6.85
CA LEU A 84 -8.41 -2.91 6.22
C LEU A 84 -9.53 -1.86 6.30
N ARG A 85 -9.63 -1.14 7.42
CA ARG A 85 -10.58 -0.02 7.56
C ARG A 85 -10.26 1.10 6.57
N ARG A 86 -9.00 1.47 6.41
CA ARG A 86 -8.56 2.51 5.46
C ARG A 86 -8.80 2.08 4.02
N LEU A 87 -8.44 0.85 3.66
CA LEU A 87 -8.79 0.26 2.37
C LEU A 87 -10.27 0.46 2.11
N ARG A 88 -11.15 0.03 3.01
CA ARG A 88 -12.60 0.24 2.84
C ARG A 88 -13.01 1.71 2.66
N LEU A 89 -12.52 2.61 3.50
CA LEU A 89 -12.92 4.02 3.51
C LEU A 89 -12.42 4.80 2.29
N GLU A 90 -11.28 4.40 1.72
CA GLU A 90 -10.62 5.12 0.63
C GLU A 90 -11.01 4.63 -0.78
N GLU A 91 -11.98 3.72 -0.89
CA GLU A 91 -12.48 3.20 -2.17
C GLU A 91 -12.94 4.34 -3.10
N TYR A 92 -13.54 5.41 -2.55
CA TYR A 92 -13.95 6.59 -3.33
C TYR A 92 -12.79 7.28 -4.06
N LYS A 93 -11.56 7.25 -3.51
CA LYS A 93 -10.37 7.78 -4.15
C LYS A 93 -9.96 6.88 -5.33
N ARG A 94 -10.08 5.56 -5.17
CA ARG A 94 -9.72 4.57 -6.20
C ARG A 94 -10.65 4.58 -7.40
N TRP A 95 -11.93 4.94 -7.22
CA TRP A 95 -12.85 5.13 -8.34
C TRP A 95 -12.49 6.33 -9.24
N GLN A 96 -11.73 7.29 -8.71
CA GLN A 96 -11.24 8.46 -9.44
C GLN A 96 -9.80 8.27 -9.93
N PHE A 97 -9.24 7.06 -9.80
CA PHE A 97 -7.84 6.79 -10.09
C PHE A 97 -7.60 6.76 -11.61
N PRO A 98 -6.53 7.40 -12.09
CA PRO A 98 -6.18 7.33 -13.51
C PRO A 98 -5.76 5.91 -13.91
N PRO A 99 -5.83 5.57 -15.21
CA PRO A 99 -5.30 4.30 -15.71
C PRO A 99 -3.85 4.07 -15.27
N THR A 100 -3.57 2.85 -14.81
CA THR A 100 -2.27 2.46 -14.27
C THR A 100 -1.79 1.18 -14.94
N LEU A 101 -0.47 1.02 -15.06
CA LEU A 101 0.15 -0.21 -15.56
C LEU A 101 -0.02 -1.31 -14.52
N ARG A 102 -0.64 -2.42 -14.93
CA ARG A 102 -0.76 -3.61 -14.09
C ARG A 102 0.54 -4.40 -14.11
N VAL A 103 1.11 -4.61 -12.94
CA VAL A 103 2.31 -5.43 -12.71
C VAL A 103 2.06 -6.54 -11.68
N THR A 104 0.94 -6.48 -10.95
CA THR A 104 0.52 -7.52 -9.99
C THR A 104 -0.63 -8.39 -10.52
N PRO A 105 -0.86 -9.58 -9.94
CA PRO A 105 -2.02 -10.41 -10.24
C PRO A 105 -3.35 -9.71 -9.94
N GLN A 106 -3.42 -8.78 -8.99
CA GLN A 106 -4.66 -8.08 -8.65
C GLN A 106 -4.43 -6.58 -8.41
N ALA A 107 -4.35 -5.83 -9.50
CA ALA A 107 -4.16 -4.40 -9.46
C ALA A 107 -5.39 -3.60 -9.03
N PHE A 108 -5.16 -2.50 -8.32
CA PHE A 108 -6.21 -1.49 -8.08
C PHE A 108 -6.76 -0.95 -9.42
N GLY A 109 -8.10 -0.87 -9.53
CA GLY A 109 -8.80 -0.48 -10.76
C GLY A 109 -9.59 -1.62 -11.38
N TYR A 110 -9.07 -2.31 -12.41
CA TYR A 110 -9.80 -3.42 -13.02
C TYR A 110 -9.78 -4.69 -12.15
N GLY A 111 -8.68 -4.96 -11.44
CA GLY A 111 -8.52 -6.14 -10.58
C GLY A 111 -9.17 -6.01 -9.20
N TRP A 112 -9.41 -4.79 -8.73
CA TRP A 112 -10.06 -4.50 -7.46
C TRP A 112 -11.22 -3.53 -7.68
N ARG A 113 -12.45 -4.07 -7.61
CA ARG A 113 -13.68 -3.29 -7.72
C ARG A 113 -14.60 -3.60 -6.56
N TYR A 114 -14.60 -2.71 -5.57
CA TYR A 114 -15.55 -2.78 -4.47
C TYR A 114 -16.59 -1.65 -4.59
N PRO A 115 -17.83 -1.90 -4.13
CA PRO A 115 -18.88 -0.89 -4.18
C PRO A 115 -18.55 0.32 -3.28
N LEU A 116 -18.83 1.53 -3.78
CA LEU A 116 -18.66 2.78 -3.03
C LEU A 116 -19.64 2.87 -1.85
N ALA A 117 -20.92 2.66 -2.13
CA ALA A 117 -21.98 2.67 -1.14
C ALA A 117 -22.17 1.25 -0.59
N GLN A 118 -21.62 0.98 0.58
CA GLN A 118 -21.67 -0.34 1.20
C GLN A 118 -21.61 -0.27 2.74
N ARG A 119 -22.00 -1.37 3.39
CA ARG A 119 -21.97 -1.54 4.86
C ARG A 119 -21.39 -2.88 5.31
N PHE A 120 -20.48 -3.48 4.54
CA PHE A 120 -19.63 -4.56 5.04
C PHE A 120 -18.36 -3.97 5.67
N PHE A 121 -17.74 -4.68 6.59
CA PHE A 121 -16.57 -4.20 7.32
C PHE A 121 -15.50 -5.29 7.25
N PHE A 122 -14.42 -5.03 6.52
CA PHE A 122 -13.31 -5.96 6.38
C PHE A 122 -12.66 -6.26 7.72
N GLU A 123 -12.64 -5.26 8.60
CA GLU A 123 -11.99 -5.27 9.90
C GLU A 123 -12.80 -5.97 11.00
N LYS A 124 -13.97 -6.55 10.70
CA LYS A 124 -14.78 -7.31 11.66
C LYS A 124 -14.50 -8.81 11.50
N PHE A 125 -13.82 -9.39 12.48
CA PHE A 125 -13.43 -10.81 12.53
C PHE A 125 -14.11 -11.52 13.69
#